data_AF-A0A0F3L177-F1
#
_entry.id   AF-A0A0F3L177-F1
#
_cell.length_a   1.000
_cell.length_b   1.000
_cell.length_c   1.000
_cell.angle_alpha   90.00
_cell.angle_beta   90.00
_cell.angle_gamma   90.00
#
_symmetry.space_group_name_H-M   'P 1'
#
loop_
_entity.id
_entity.type
_entity.pdbx_description
1 polymer ?
#
loop_
_entity_poly.entity_id
_entity_poly.type
_entity_poly.pdbx_seq_one_letter_code
_entity_poly.pdbx_strand_id
1 'polypeptide(L)'
;MIKQARSIHETAEILGRRRIRFFTAQAVLFCLWQATWVTTHFDGPVLRTVDRVGGISWLAWAAILLAMVMSGGFLATPRAVREAMNDELSRAHRGEALGWGFGGAMAMAIVYYAVALFDVVPVFLALHSVVSVGIGLALGRFAYLERKASRDQ
;
A
#
# COMPACT_ATOMS: atom_id res chain seq x y z
N MET A 1 -5.55 18.57 32.97
CA MET A 1 -5.42 17.24 32.35
C MET A 1 -6.59 16.87 31.43
N ILE A 2 -7.86 17.01 31.85
CA ILE A 2 -9.04 16.59 31.04
C ILE A 2 -9.12 17.29 29.66
N LYS A 3 -8.82 18.60 29.57
CA LYS A 3 -8.83 19.34 28.28
C LYS A 3 -7.78 18.82 27.28
N GLN A 4 -6.61 18.40 27.77
CA GLN A 4 -5.52 17.90 26.93
C GLN A 4 -5.86 16.51 26.37
N ALA A 5 -6.45 15.64 27.19
CA ALA A 5 -6.94 14.33 26.73
C ALA A 5 -8.03 14.46 25.65
N ARG A 6 -8.99 15.38 25.85
CA ARG A 6 -10.04 15.66 24.85
C ARG A 6 -9.45 16.11 23.51
N SER A 7 -8.46 17.00 23.54
CA SER A 7 -7.78 17.50 22.35
C SER A 7 -6.98 16.42 21.61
N ILE A 8 -6.37 15.46 22.33
CA ILE A 8 -5.67 14.33 21.72
C ILE A 8 -6.64 13.41 20.97
N HIS A 9 -7.78 13.06 21.59
CA HIS A 9 -8.80 12.22 20.95
C HIS A 9 -9.41 12.88 19.71
N GLU A 10 -9.75 14.16 19.80
CA GLU A 10 -10.30 14.92 18.67
C GLU A 10 -9.30 14.99 17.50
N THR A 11 -8.02 15.24 17.80
CA THR A 11 -6.95 15.24 16.79
C THR A 11 -6.77 13.85 16.17
N ALA A 12 -6.78 12.79 16.98
CA ALA A 12 -6.67 11.41 16.52
C ALA A 12 -7.82 11.02 15.59
N GLU A 13 -9.05 11.46 15.89
CA GLU A 13 -10.23 11.21 15.06
C GLU A 13 -10.14 11.93 13.70
N ILE A 14 -9.73 13.20 13.69
CA ILE A 14 -9.52 13.98 12.45
C ILE A 14 -8.45 13.32 11.59
N LEU A 15 -7.33 12.94 12.19
CA LEU A 15 -6.23 12.27 11.49
C LEU A 15 -6.62 10.85 11.05
N GLY A 16 -7.44 10.13 11.80
CA GLY A 16 -8.00 8.84 11.42
C GLY A 16 -8.85 8.92 10.16
N ARG A 17 -9.76 9.91 10.09
CA ARG A 17 -10.54 10.17 8.87
C ARG A 17 -9.65 10.54 7.67
N ARG A 18 -8.62 11.35 7.91
CA ARG A 18 -7.65 11.72 6.87
C ARG A 18 -6.83 10.51 6.40
N ARG A 19 -6.47 9.61 7.31
CA ARG A 19 -5.80 8.33 7.02
C ARG A 19 -6.61 7.50 6.03
N ILE A 20 -7.88 7.27 6.32
CA ILE A 20 -8.76 6.46 5.46
C ILE A 20 -8.79 7.03 4.03
N ARG A 21 -9.01 8.34 3.90
CA ARG A 21 -9.05 9.01 2.59
C ARG A 21 -7.71 8.92 1.86
N PHE A 22 -6.61 9.16 2.58
CA PHE A 22 -5.28 9.10 2.00
C PHE A 22 -4.93 7.69 1.50
N PHE A 23 -5.10 6.66 2.33
CA PHE A 23 -4.83 5.27 1.93
C PHE A 23 -5.75 4.81 0.78
N THR A 24 -7.03 5.20 0.79
CA THR A 24 -7.94 4.90 -0.32
C THR A 24 -7.49 5.57 -1.61
N ALA A 25 -7.12 6.86 -1.56
CA ALA A 25 -6.66 7.58 -2.74
C ALA A 25 -5.36 7.00 -3.28
N GLN A 26 -4.41 6.65 -2.40
CA GLN A 26 -3.16 6.00 -2.79
C GLN A 26 -3.39 4.63 -3.41
N ALA A 27 -4.29 3.81 -2.85
CA ALA A 27 -4.63 2.51 -3.44
C ALA A 27 -5.18 2.68 -4.87
N VAL A 28 -6.12 3.62 -5.08
CA VAL A 28 -6.70 3.89 -6.41
C VAL A 28 -5.64 4.42 -7.37
N LEU A 29 -4.86 5.43 -6.98
CA LEU A 29 -3.79 5.99 -7.81
C LEU A 29 -2.74 4.95 -8.18
N PHE A 30 -2.36 4.10 -7.23
CA PHE A 30 -1.41 3.03 -7.45
C PHE A 30 -1.95 2.01 -8.47
N CYS A 31 -3.22 1.58 -8.33
CA CYS A 31 -3.87 0.71 -9.31
C CYS A 31 -3.96 1.34 -10.71
N LEU A 32 -4.31 2.62 -10.81
CA LEU A 32 -4.34 3.34 -12.08
C LEU A 32 -2.96 3.41 -12.74
N TRP A 33 -1.91 3.64 -11.94
CA TRP A 33 -0.53 3.62 -12.43
C TRP A 33 -0.10 2.24 -12.92
N GLN A 34 -0.55 1.16 -12.27
CA GLN A 34 -0.27 -0.19 -12.77
C GLN A 34 -0.92 -0.45 -14.13
N ALA A 35 -2.14 0.05 -14.35
CA ALA A 35 -2.82 -0.08 -15.63
C ALA A 35 -2.03 0.62 -16.75
N THR A 36 -1.55 1.84 -16.53
CA THR A 36 -0.73 2.55 -17.54
C THR A 36 0.60 1.86 -17.79
N TRP A 37 1.24 1.34 -16.75
CA TRP A 37 2.52 0.61 -16.87
C TRP A 37 2.38 -0.65 -17.73
N VAL A 38 1.35 -1.48 -17.49
CA VAL A 38 1.10 -2.71 -18.28
C VAL A 38 0.91 -2.38 -19.76
N THR A 39 0.16 -1.33 -20.11
CA THR A 39 -0.08 -0.96 -21.52
C THR A 39 1.15 -0.43 -22.26
N THR A 40 2.17 0.05 -21.54
CA THR A 40 3.33 0.71 -22.14
C THR A 40 4.56 -0.19 -22.21
N HIS A 41 4.65 -1.20 -21.36
CA HIS A 41 5.84 -2.05 -21.20
C HIS A 41 5.66 -3.48 -21.71
N PHE A 42 4.52 -3.82 -22.31
CA PHE A 42 4.29 -5.16 -22.86
C PHE A 42 5.04 -5.42 -24.19
N ASP A 43 5.23 -4.39 -25.03
CA ASP A 43 5.74 -4.54 -26.41
C ASP A 43 6.98 -3.69 -26.76
N GLY A 44 7.59 -2.98 -25.80
CA GLY A 44 8.62 -1.97 -26.06
C GLY A 44 10.07 -2.38 -25.76
N PRO A 45 11.09 -1.87 -26.50
CA PRO A 45 12.49 -2.13 -26.20
C PRO A 45 12.88 -1.57 -24.82
N VAL A 46 13.43 -2.46 -23.99
CA VAL A 46 13.81 -2.20 -22.60
C VAL A 46 15.04 -1.28 -22.58
N LEU A 47 14.99 -0.20 -21.80
CA LEU A 47 16.11 0.68 -21.37
C LEU A 47 16.21 2.08 -22.00
N ARG A 48 15.12 2.80 -22.27
CA ARG A 48 15.24 4.27 -22.42
C ARG A 48 15.56 4.88 -21.04
N THR A 49 16.30 5.99 -21.00
CA THR A 49 16.61 6.69 -19.74
C THR A 49 15.34 7.07 -18.96
N VAL A 50 14.27 7.41 -19.69
CA VAL A 50 12.95 7.73 -19.11
C VAL A 50 12.37 6.53 -18.35
N ASP A 51 12.52 5.31 -18.86
CA ASP A 51 12.01 4.10 -18.22
C ASP A 51 12.76 3.80 -16.93
N ARG A 52 14.08 4.06 -16.89
CA ARG A 52 14.89 3.90 -15.67
C ARG A 52 14.45 4.86 -14.58
N VAL A 53 14.23 6.14 -14.93
CA VAL A 53 13.74 7.14 -13.98
C VAL A 53 12.34 6.74 -13.48
N GLY A 54 11.45 6.34 -14.39
CA GLY A 54 10.11 5.85 -14.04
C GLY A 54 10.13 4.66 -13.08
N GLY A 55 11.00 3.68 -13.33
CA GLY A 55 11.17 2.51 -12.46
C GLY A 55 11.69 2.87 -11.06
N ILE A 56 12.68 3.75 -10.96
CA ILE A 56 13.20 4.21 -9.66
C ILE A 56 12.15 5.01 -8.89
N SER A 57 11.42 5.91 -9.57
CA SER A 57 10.34 6.67 -8.95
C SER A 57 9.21 5.75 -8.46
N TRP A 58 8.83 4.75 -9.24
CA TRP A 58 7.87 3.73 -8.82
C TRP A 58 8.37 2.96 -7.59
N LEU A 59 9.63 2.51 -7.60
CA LEU A 59 10.20 1.75 -6.48
C LEU A 59 10.23 2.58 -5.19
N ALA A 60 10.62 3.85 -5.29
CA ALA A 60 10.59 4.78 -4.16
C ALA A 60 9.16 4.96 -3.62
N TRP A 61 8.18 5.13 -4.51
CA TRP A 61 6.77 5.24 -4.11
C TRP A 61 6.24 3.96 -3.47
N ALA A 62 6.53 2.79 -4.05
CA ALA A 62 6.20 1.48 -3.50
C ALA A 62 6.78 1.29 -2.09
N ALA A 63 8.05 1.64 -1.88
CA ALA A 63 8.70 1.57 -0.58
C ALA A 63 8.02 2.48 0.46
N ILE A 64 7.65 3.72 0.06
CA ILE A 64 6.90 4.64 0.93
C ILE A 64 5.55 4.05 1.30
N LEU A 65 4.81 3.51 0.33
CA LEU A 65 3.48 2.91 0.57
C LEU A 65 3.56 1.71 1.50
N LEU A 66 4.55 0.83 1.31
CA LEU A 66 4.79 -0.30 2.21
C LEU A 66 5.11 0.18 3.63
N ALA A 67 6.02 1.15 3.77
CA ALA A 67 6.36 1.73 5.07
C ALA A 67 5.14 2.37 5.75
N MET A 68 4.26 3.01 4.97
CA MET A 68 3.00 3.55 5.47
C MET A 68 2.06 2.47 5.99
N VAL A 69 1.87 1.36 5.26
CA VAL A 69 1.05 0.23 5.75
C VAL A 69 1.66 -0.35 7.03
N MET A 70 2.96 -0.62 7.05
CA MET A 70 3.63 -1.23 8.21
C MET A 70 3.56 -0.35 9.46
N SER A 71 3.67 0.98 9.30
CA SER A 71 3.60 1.93 10.42
C SER A 71 2.18 2.32 10.84
N GLY A 72 1.18 2.15 9.95
CA GLY A 72 -0.15 2.75 10.10
C GLY A 72 -0.23 4.20 9.65
N GLY A 73 0.84 4.72 9.04
CA GLY A 73 0.95 6.07 8.52
C GLY A 73 1.34 7.13 9.56
N PHE A 74 1.51 8.37 9.08
CA PHE A 74 1.69 9.59 9.88
C PHE A 74 2.80 9.52 10.96
N LEU A 75 3.97 8.98 10.60
CA LEU A 75 5.14 8.91 11.48
C LEU A 75 5.55 10.27 12.08
N ALA A 76 5.27 11.38 11.38
CA ALA A 76 5.53 12.75 11.83
C ALA A 76 4.54 13.29 12.90
N THR A 77 3.55 12.50 13.32
CA THR A 77 2.55 12.91 14.32
C THR A 77 3.07 12.65 15.76
N PRO A 78 2.71 13.49 16.76
CA PRO A 78 3.10 13.28 18.15
C PRO A 78 2.74 11.87 18.65
N ARG A 79 3.64 11.29 19.46
CA ARG A 79 3.55 9.90 19.92
C ARG A 79 2.20 9.57 20.57
N ALA A 80 1.68 10.46 21.42
CA ALA A 80 0.39 10.26 22.11
C ALA A 80 -0.80 10.15 21.13
N VAL A 81 -0.82 11.00 20.09
CA VAL A 81 -1.88 10.95 19.06
C VAL A 81 -1.71 9.70 18.20
N ARG A 82 -0.47 9.32 17.88
CA ARG A 82 -0.18 8.10 17.11
C ARG A 82 -0.56 6.83 17.88
N GLU A 83 -0.37 6.80 19.19
CA GLU A 83 -0.81 5.70 20.05
C GLU A 83 -2.34 5.64 20.11
N ALA A 84 -3.02 6.78 20.24
CA ALA A 84 -4.48 6.85 20.18
C ALA A 84 -5.05 6.40 18.81
N MET A 85 -4.35 6.69 17.71
CA MET A 85 -4.74 6.25 16.36
C MET A 85 -4.41 4.79 16.05
N ASN A 86 -3.51 4.16 16.81
CA ASN A 86 -3.07 2.78 16.63
C ASN A 86 -3.64 1.89 17.73
N ASP A 87 -4.96 1.98 17.89
CA ASP A 87 -5.72 1.09 18.76
C ASP A 87 -5.61 -0.38 18.31
N GLU A 88 -6.13 -1.27 19.15
CA GLU A 88 -6.09 -2.71 18.90
C GLU A 88 -6.75 -3.09 17.57
N LEU A 89 -7.84 -2.39 17.21
CA LEU A 89 -8.57 -2.61 15.97
C LEU A 89 -7.73 -2.22 14.73
N SER A 90 -7.14 -1.02 14.72
CA SER A 90 -6.27 -0.56 13.62
C SER A 90 -5.04 -1.47 13.45
N ARG A 91 -4.51 -2.00 14.57
CA ARG A 91 -3.41 -2.97 14.55
C ARG A 91 -3.84 -4.30 13.96
N ALA A 92 -5.03 -4.79 14.31
CA ALA A 92 -5.59 -6.01 13.73
C ALA A 92 -5.83 -5.86 12.21
N HIS A 93 -6.44 -4.74 11.78
CA HIS A 93 -6.63 -4.44 10.35
C HIS A 93 -5.33 -4.42 9.57
N ARG A 94 -4.25 -3.89 10.16
CA ARG A 94 -2.93 -3.90 9.54
C ARG A 94 -2.35 -5.29 9.42
N GLY A 95 -2.45 -6.10 10.48
CA GLY A 95 -2.00 -7.50 10.43
C GLY A 95 -2.70 -8.27 9.32
N GLU A 96 -4.02 -8.10 9.21
CA GLU A 96 -4.81 -8.71 8.15
C GLU A 96 -4.40 -8.20 6.76
N ALA A 97 -4.27 -6.88 6.60
CA ALA A 97 -3.84 -6.27 5.35
C ALA A 97 -2.46 -6.78 4.88
N LEU A 98 -1.49 -6.89 5.79
CA LEU A 98 -0.18 -7.46 5.47
C LEU A 98 -0.28 -8.93 5.07
N GLY A 99 -1.17 -9.71 5.70
CA GLY A 99 -1.48 -11.08 5.29
C GLY A 99 -1.98 -11.17 3.85
N TRP A 100 -2.93 -10.31 3.47
CA TRP A 100 -3.43 -10.22 2.09
C TRP A 100 -2.34 -9.79 1.10
N GLY A 101 -1.50 -8.82 1.48
CA GLY A 101 -0.39 -8.39 0.64
C GLY A 101 0.66 -9.49 0.42
N PHE A 102 1.06 -10.18 1.48
CA PHE A 102 1.97 -11.31 1.39
C PHE A 102 1.39 -12.44 0.54
N GLY A 103 0.14 -12.84 0.81
CA GLY A 103 -0.55 -13.89 0.05
C GLY A 103 -0.66 -13.56 -1.43
N GLY A 104 -0.99 -12.31 -1.77
CA GLY A 104 -1.04 -11.85 -3.15
C GLY A 104 0.32 -11.83 -3.85
N ALA A 105 1.37 -11.37 -3.17
CA ALA A 105 2.73 -11.39 -3.71
C ALA A 105 3.21 -12.83 -3.97
N MET A 106 2.94 -13.75 -3.04
CA MET A 106 3.27 -15.18 -3.22
C MET A 106 2.48 -15.82 -4.36
N ALA A 107 1.17 -15.57 -4.45
CA ALA A 107 0.37 -16.06 -5.56
C ALA A 107 0.92 -15.58 -6.90
N MET A 108 1.28 -14.29 -7.00
CA MET A 108 1.86 -13.73 -8.22
C MET A 108 3.24 -14.34 -8.55
N ALA A 109 4.09 -14.58 -7.54
CA ALA A 109 5.38 -15.25 -7.73
C ALA A 109 5.20 -16.69 -8.23
N ILE A 110 4.21 -17.43 -7.72
CA ILE A 110 3.87 -18.78 -8.18
C ILE A 110 3.39 -18.75 -9.65
N VAL A 111 2.55 -17.79 -10.01
CA VAL A 111 2.11 -17.60 -11.41
C VAL A 111 3.32 -17.39 -12.32
N TYR A 112 4.25 -16.50 -11.97
CA TYR A 112 5.46 -16.29 -12.77
C TYR A 112 6.37 -17.50 -12.82
N TYR A 113 6.51 -18.26 -11.73
CA TYR A 113 7.25 -19.51 -11.75
C TYR A 113 6.65 -20.51 -12.74
N ALA A 114 5.32 -20.68 -12.72
CA ALA A 114 4.63 -21.58 -13.63
C ALA A 114 4.78 -21.15 -15.10
N VAL A 115 4.66 -19.85 -15.40
CA VAL A 115 4.89 -19.30 -16.75
C VAL A 115 6.34 -19.51 -17.20
N ALA A 116 7.30 -19.33 -16.29
CA ALA A 116 8.72 -19.50 -16.57
C ALA A 116 9.11 -20.94 -16.96
N LEU A 117 8.25 -21.94 -16.72
CA LEU A 117 8.43 -23.30 -17.21
C LEU A 117 8.19 -23.44 -18.72
N PHE A 118 7.45 -22.51 -19.32
CA PHE A 118 7.04 -22.56 -20.72
C PHE A 118 7.65 -21.44 -21.57
N ASP A 119 8.02 -20.30 -20.96
CA ASP A 119 8.56 -19.14 -21.69
C ASP A 119 9.49 -18.27 -20.82
N VAL A 120 10.29 -17.41 -21.46
CA VAL A 120 11.18 -16.47 -20.77
C VAL A 120 10.38 -15.27 -20.27
N VAL A 121 10.26 -15.15 -18.95
CA VAL A 121 9.64 -13.99 -18.32
C VAL A 121 10.70 -12.91 -18.05
N PRO A 122 10.48 -11.66 -18.51
CA PRO A 122 11.35 -10.54 -18.15
C PRO A 122 11.38 -10.32 -16.63
N VAL A 123 12.57 -10.36 -16.03
CA VAL A 123 12.74 -10.26 -14.57
C VAL A 123 12.11 -9.00 -13.98
N PHE A 124 12.27 -7.86 -14.66
CA PHE A 124 11.69 -6.59 -14.19
C PHE A 124 10.16 -6.61 -14.19
N LEU A 125 9.53 -7.23 -15.20
CA LEU A 125 8.08 -7.40 -15.25
C LEU A 125 7.59 -8.25 -14.07
N ALA A 126 8.27 -9.37 -13.82
CA ALA A 126 7.95 -10.26 -12.71
C ALA A 126 8.05 -9.54 -11.35
N LEU A 127 9.18 -8.90 -11.08
CA LEU A 127 9.42 -8.19 -9.82
C LEU A 127 8.44 -7.02 -9.62
N HIS A 128 8.25 -6.19 -10.64
CA HIS A 128 7.32 -5.05 -10.58
C HIS A 128 5.90 -5.51 -10.26
N SER A 129 5.45 -6.58 -10.92
CA SER A 129 4.12 -7.14 -10.74
C SER A 129 3.94 -7.75 -9.34
N VAL A 130 4.89 -8.56 -8.86
CA VAL A 130 4.83 -9.16 -7.52
C VAL A 130 4.74 -8.10 -6.44
N VAL A 131 5.60 -7.09 -6.49
CA VAL A 131 5.61 -5.98 -5.53
C VAL A 131 4.30 -5.19 -5.60
N SER A 132 3.82 -4.90 -6.81
CA SER A 132 2.61 -4.09 -7.01
C SER A 132 1.36 -4.81 -6.52
N VAL A 133 1.22 -6.11 -6.77
CA VAL A 133 0.09 -6.91 -6.28
C VAL A 133 0.10 -6.95 -4.76
N GLY A 134 1.27 -7.22 -4.15
CA GLY A 134 1.36 -7.29 -2.69
C GLY A 134 1.01 -5.96 -2.01
N ILE A 135 1.60 -4.85 -2.48
CA ILE A 135 1.31 -3.52 -1.91
C ILE A 135 -0.13 -3.11 -2.18
N GLY A 136 -0.63 -3.34 -3.40
CA GLY A 136 -1.99 -2.98 -3.78
C GLY A 136 -3.05 -3.69 -2.93
N LEU A 137 -2.89 -5.00 -2.70
CA LEU A 137 -3.78 -5.76 -1.84
C LEU A 137 -3.69 -5.35 -0.37
N ALA A 138 -2.49 -5.10 0.14
CA ALA A 138 -2.33 -4.62 1.51
C ALA A 138 -2.99 -3.25 1.72
N LEU A 139 -2.72 -2.28 0.84
CA LEU A 139 -3.33 -0.96 0.90
C LEU A 139 -4.84 -1.03 0.77
N GLY A 140 -5.32 -1.76 -0.23
CA GLY A 140 -6.75 -1.92 -0.51
C GLY A 140 -7.49 -2.55 0.67
N ARG A 141 -6.93 -3.63 1.25
CA ARG A 141 -7.53 -4.30 2.41
C ARG A 141 -7.53 -3.40 3.64
N PHE A 142 -6.41 -2.74 3.95
CA PHE A 142 -6.34 -1.83 5.08
C PHE A 142 -7.35 -0.68 4.93
N ALA A 143 -7.38 -0.02 3.77
CA ALA A 143 -8.31 1.07 3.50
C ALA A 143 -9.78 0.61 3.59
N TYR A 144 -10.10 -0.59 3.08
CA TYR A 144 -11.44 -1.16 3.16
C TYR A 144 -11.87 -1.41 4.61
N LEU A 145 -11.04 -2.06 5.42
CA LEU A 145 -11.34 -2.40 6.81
C LEU A 145 -11.53 -1.14 7.67
N GLU A 146 -10.62 -0.18 7.54
CA GLU A 146 -10.70 1.10 8.25
C GLU A 146 -11.96 1.89 7.85
N ARG A 147 -12.30 1.89 6.56
CA ARG A 147 -13.51 2.56 6.07
C ARG A 147 -14.77 1.87 6.59
N LYS A 148 -14.78 0.55 6.64
CA LYS A 148 -15.89 -0.23 7.19
C LYS A 148 -16.09 0.10 8.67
N ALA A 149 -15.03 0.03 9.48
CA ALA A 149 -15.09 0.37 10.89
C ALA A 149 -15.58 1.80 11.14
N SER A 150 -15.18 2.77 10.31
CA SER A 150 -15.65 4.16 10.43
C SER A 150 -17.13 4.38 10.07
N ARG A 151 -17.78 3.42 9.40
CA ARG A 151 -19.21 3.48 9.05
C ARG A 151 -20.09 2.80 10.11
N ASP A 152 -19.52 1.88 10.86
CA ASP A 152 -20.22 1.08 11.87
C ASP A 152 -20.20 1.76 13.27
N GLN A 153 -19.58 2.95 13.37
CA GLN A 153 -19.55 3.83 14.56
C GLN A 153 -20.54 4.99 14.41
#